data_AF-A0A2E1I8J0-F1
#
_entry.id   AF-A0A2E1I8J0-F1
#
_cell.length_a   1.000
_cell.length_b   1.000
_cell.length_c   1.000
_cell.angle_alpha   90.00
_cell.angle_beta   90.00
_cell.angle_gamma   90.00
#
_symmetry.space_group_name_H-M   'P 1'
#
loop_
_entity.id
_entity.type
_entity.pdbx_description
1 polymer ?
#
loop_
_entity_poly.entity_id
_entity_poly.type
_entity_poly.pdbx_seq_one_letter_code
_entity_poly.pdbx_strand_id
1 'polypeptide(L)'
;MIESALIDLGRPYSRRFSPSSVENSGTLIDILDTHDADIIWNSEEAILSLNPTIVHALDGHKGDGRHGRLSPVATAASLMEELSPDGVRSIRLLPFSIAGNWLHDAMDQTYDPVFTIIRDYLQHIGRINVVPLPKVPDPSVEMLPELDPFLLEGLTLGWNKMDIEDQARSLSTYFLPLLSSERPSTPRIEELGWHRILAPDWSRDLASQLHDLSNDWNRSDEVRLFASRTVDKLVRTGRYE
;
A
#
# COMPACT_ATOMS: atom_id res chain seq x y z
N MET A 1 -0.55 -8.28 8.31
CA MET A 1 0.33 -9.26 7.62
C MET A 1 0.74 -10.39 8.56
N ILE A 2 1.64 -10.16 9.53
CA ILE A 2 2.11 -11.25 10.40
C ILE A 2 0.96 -11.88 11.20
N GLU A 3 0.06 -11.05 11.73
CA GLU A 3 -1.14 -11.51 12.44
C GLU A 3 -2.02 -12.45 11.60
N SER A 4 -2.23 -12.17 10.31
CA SER A 4 -3.03 -13.06 9.46
C SER A 4 -2.36 -14.42 9.26
N ALA A 5 -1.03 -14.47 9.08
CA ALA A 5 -0.31 -15.74 8.99
C ALA A 5 -0.41 -16.54 10.29
N LEU A 6 -0.25 -15.89 11.46
CA LEU A 6 -0.37 -16.56 12.75
C LEU A 6 -1.77 -17.15 12.95
N ILE A 7 -2.83 -16.41 12.59
CA ILE A 7 -4.20 -16.90 12.64
C ILE A 7 -4.42 -18.07 11.69
N ASP A 8 -3.96 -17.96 10.44
CA ASP A 8 -4.11 -19.03 9.44
C ASP A 8 -3.37 -20.31 9.86
N LEU A 9 -2.28 -20.17 10.63
CA LEU A 9 -1.54 -21.29 11.23
C LEU A 9 -2.10 -21.76 12.59
N GLY A 10 -3.13 -21.10 13.14
CA GLY A 10 -3.68 -21.42 14.47
C GLY A 10 -2.70 -21.14 15.62
N ARG A 11 -1.78 -20.19 15.47
CA ARG A 11 -0.78 -19.82 16.48
C ARG A 11 -1.30 -18.71 17.39
N PRO A 12 -1.10 -18.84 18.72
CA PRO A 12 -1.44 -17.77 19.64
C PRO A 12 -0.52 -16.57 19.41
N TYR A 13 -1.06 -15.36 19.53
CA TYR A 13 -0.32 -14.11 19.43
C TYR A 13 -0.97 -13.05 20.30
N SER A 14 -0.22 -11.99 20.59
CA SER A 14 -0.73 -10.78 21.25
C SER A 14 -0.25 -9.56 20.47
N ARG A 15 -1.20 -8.74 20.03
CA ARG A 15 -0.92 -7.43 19.43
C ARG A 15 -0.83 -6.36 20.51
N ARG A 16 0.10 -5.42 20.37
CA ARG A 16 0.20 -4.22 21.21
C ARG A 16 0.51 -3.02 20.33
N PHE A 17 -0.08 -1.86 20.67
CA PHE A 17 0.20 -0.59 20.01
C PHE A 17 1.01 0.32 20.94
N SER A 18 2.05 0.94 20.41
CA SER A 18 2.89 1.88 21.16
C SER A 18 2.12 3.14 21.58
N PRO A 19 2.43 3.76 22.74
CA PRO A 19 3.30 3.22 23.80
C PRO A 19 2.62 2.13 24.63
N SER A 20 3.25 0.98 24.76
CA SER A 20 2.80 -0.11 25.63
C SER A 20 3.95 -0.61 26.48
N SER A 21 3.70 -0.96 27.75
CA SER A 21 4.70 -1.66 28.55
C SER A 21 4.94 -3.05 27.95
N VAL A 22 6.21 -3.43 27.84
CA VAL A 22 6.63 -4.77 27.45
C VAL A 22 7.01 -5.49 28.74
N GLU A 23 6.09 -6.31 29.25
CA GLU A 23 6.46 -7.33 30.23
C GLU A 23 6.88 -8.55 29.41
N ASN A 24 8.20 -8.77 29.30
CA ASN A 24 8.79 -9.81 28.46
C ASN A 24 8.39 -11.20 28.93
N SER A 25 7.57 -11.89 28.14
CA SER A 25 7.37 -13.34 28.24
C SER A 25 7.13 -13.95 26.85
N GLY A 26 8.12 -13.88 25.96
CA GLY A 26 8.08 -14.54 24.64
C GLY A 26 8.82 -13.79 23.53
N THR A 27 8.73 -14.33 22.32
CA THR A 27 9.27 -13.68 21.10
C THR A 27 8.46 -12.44 20.77
N LEU A 28 9.14 -11.33 20.55
CA LEU A 28 8.56 -10.05 20.16
C LEU A 28 8.93 -9.74 18.71
N ILE A 29 7.97 -9.25 17.94
CA ILE A 29 8.23 -8.60 16.65
C ILE A 29 7.89 -7.13 16.81
N ASP A 30 8.91 -6.29 16.82
CA ASP A 30 8.79 -4.85 16.95
C ASP A 30 8.79 -4.22 15.55
N ILE A 31 7.77 -3.45 15.22
CA ILE A 31 7.57 -2.85 13.89
C ILE A 31 7.74 -1.34 14.05
N LEU A 32 8.81 -0.81 13.48
CA LEU A 32 9.22 0.57 13.64
C LEU A 32 9.29 1.24 12.26
N ASP A 33 8.80 2.47 12.17
CA ASP A 33 8.89 3.30 10.96
C ASP A 33 9.34 4.72 11.31
N THR A 34 10.35 4.83 12.19
CA THR A 34 10.85 6.10 12.74
C THR A 34 12.14 6.56 12.10
N HIS A 35 13.00 5.64 11.68
CA HIS A 35 14.23 5.91 10.94
C HIS A 35 14.62 4.67 10.13
N ASP A 36 15.45 4.88 9.11
CA ASP A 36 16.02 3.76 8.36
C ASP A 36 17.06 3.01 9.21
N ALA A 37 16.97 1.69 9.25
CA ALA A 37 17.89 0.80 9.95
C ALA A 37 17.77 -0.63 9.43
N ASP A 38 18.70 -1.49 9.83
CA ASP A 38 18.65 -2.90 9.46
C ASP A 38 17.50 -3.63 10.16
N ILE A 39 17.06 -4.73 9.53
CA ILE A 39 16.18 -5.72 10.14
C ILE A 39 17.06 -6.60 11.03
N ILE A 40 16.82 -6.58 12.34
CA ILE A 40 17.72 -7.19 13.34
C ILE A 40 16.97 -8.21 14.17
N TRP A 41 17.54 -9.41 14.28
CA TRP A 41 17.16 -10.41 15.28
C TRP A 41 18.12 -10.35 16.46
N ASN A 42 17.60 -9.99 17.64
CA ASN A 42 18.31 -10.11 18.91
C ASN A 42 17.89 -11.43 19.58
N SER A 43 18.79 -12.41 19.58
CA SER A 43 18.51 -13.73 20.18
C SER A 43 18.48 -13.73 21.70
N GLU A 44 19.16 -12.81 22.37
CA GLU A 44 19.20 -12.74 23.84
C GLU A 44 17.86 -12.24 24.38
N GLU A 45 17.29 -11.23 23.74
CA GLU A 45 16.00 -10.65 24.11
C GLU A 45 14.80 -11.30 23.38
N ALA A 46 15.07 -12.18 22.41
CA ALA A 46 14.08 -12.77 21.51
C ALA A 46 13.23 -11.72 20.76
N ILE A 47 13.87 -10.64 20.30
CA ILE A 47 13.21 -9.51 19.60
C ILE A 47 13.65 -9.50 18.14
N LEU A 48 12.68 -9.50 17.22
CA LEU A 48 12.87 -9.17 15.82
C LEU A 48 12.40 -7.73 15.57
N SER A 49 13.31 -6.83 15.20
CA SER A 49 12.99 -5.45 14.85
C SER A 49 12.87 -5.29 13.34
N LEU A 50 11.69 -4.89 12.87
CA LEU A 50 11.41 -4.56 11.47
C LEU A 50 11.46 -3.04 11.30
N ASN A 51 12.59 -2.55 10.81
CA ASN A 51 12.78 -1.16 10.42
C ASN A 51 12.61 -1.00 8.90
N PRO A 52 12.27 0.21 8.42
CA PRO A 52 12.48 0.54 7.01
C PRO A 52 13.97 0.44 6.70
N THR A 53 14.32 -0.13 5.56
CA THR A 53 15.72 -0.29 5.17
C THR A 53 15.93 0.07 3.70
N ILE A 54 17.09 0.63 3.36
CA ILE A 54 17.42 0.95 1.97
C ILE A 54 17.99 -0.29 1.30
N VAL A 55 17.30 -0.78 0.28
CA VAL A 55 17.71 -1.98 -0.46
C VAL A 55 18.11 -1.64 -1.88
N HIS A 56 18.99 -2.45 -2.44
CA HIS A 56 19.23 -2.48 -3.88
C HIS A 56 18.07 -3.20 -4.56
N ALA A 57 17.30 -2.49 -5.37
CA ALA A 57 16.08 -3.01 -5.99
C ALA A 57 16.30 -3.44 -7.44
N LEU A 58 16.90 -2.60 -8.29
CA LEU A 58 17.11 -2.89 -9.71
C LEU A 58 18.49 -2.45 -10.18
N ASP A 59 19.03 -3.11 -11.20
CA ASP A 59 20.18 -2.61 -11.94
C ASP A 59 19.72 -1.73 -13.11
N GLY A 60 20.25 -0.53 -13.22
CA GLY A 60 20.05 0.33 -14.38
C GLY A 60 20.82 -0.17 -15.61
N HIS A 61 20.46 0.35 -16.79
CA HIS A 61 21.06 -0.06 -18.07
C HIS A 61 22.58 0.13 -18.15
N LYS A 62 23.18 0.95 -17.27
CA LYS A 62 24.64 1.18 -17.20
C LYS A 62 25.29 0.49 -15.99
N GLY A 63 24.56 -0.38 -15.29
CA GLY A 63 24.99 -0.99 -14.03
C GLY A 63 24.88 -0.04 -12.83
N ASP A 64 24.15 1.08 -12.95
CA ASP A 64 23.81 1.94 -11.83
C ASP A 64 22.69 1.31 -10.99
N GLY A 65 23.01 0.90 -9.76
CA GLY A 65 22.02 0.34 -8.85
C GLY A 65 20.94 1.34 -8.46
N ARG A 66 19.68 0.92 -8.57
CA ARG A 66 18.50 1.66 -8.15
C ARG A 66 18.11 1.18 -6.77
N HIS A 67 18.33 2.07 -5.81
CA HIS A 67 18.00 1.83 -4.43
C HIS A 67 16.61 2.38 -4.11
N GLY A 68 15.90 1.71 -3.22
CA GLY A 68 14.61 2.15 -2.72
C GLY A 68 14.41 1.73 -1.28
N ARG A 69 13.43 2.32 -0.62
CA ARG A 69 13.10 2.01 0.76
C ARG A 69 12.22 0.78 0.81
N LEU A 70 12.66 -0.29 1.46
CA LEU A 70 11.82 -1.43 1.80
C LEU A 70 11.04 -1.10 3.08
N SER A 71 9.73 -0.91 2.97
CA SER A 71 8.89 -0.57 4.11
C SER A 71 8.72 -1.75 5.09
N PRO A 72 8.51 -1.50 6.39
CA PRO A 72 8.19 -2.57 7.35
C PRO A 72 6.94 -3.36 6.96
N VAL A 73 6.00 -2.75 6.23
CA VAL A 73 4.80 -3.42 5.70
C VAL A 73 5.17 -4.47 4.66
N ALA A 74 6.08 -4.16 3.74
CA ALA A 74 6.58 -5.10 2.74
C ALA A 74 7.36 -6.26 3.40
N THR A 75 8.21 -5.96 4.38
CA THR A 75 8.93 -6.98 5.17
C THR A 75 7.97 -7.85 5.99
N ALA A 76 6.93 -7.26 6.58
CA ALA A 76 5.91 -8.04 7.29
C ALA A 76 5.11 -8.93 6.34
N ALA A 77 4.93 -8.53 5.08
CA ALA A 77 4.30 -9.34 4.05
C ALA A 77 5.19 -10.50 3.60
N SER A 78 6.51 -10.31 3.45
CA SER A 78 7.42 -11.40 3.12
C SER A 78 7.47 -12.46 4.24
N LEU A 79 7.49 -12.05 5.51
CA LEU A 79 7.38 -12.97 6.64
C LEU A 79 6.03 -13.70 6.65
N MET A 80 4.94 -13.01 6.33
CA MET A 80 3.61 -13.62 6.22
C MET A 80 3.56 -14.68 5.12
N GLU A 81 4.15 -14.39 3.95
CA GLU A 81 4.22 -15.31 2.80
C GLU A 81 5.10 -16.53 3.11
N GLU A 82 6.21 -16.35 3.84
CA GLU A 82 7.05 -17.47 4.30
C GLU A 82 6.32 -18.36 5.32
N LEU A 83 5.57 -17.76 6.25
CA LEU A 83 4.86 -18.49 7.30
C LEU A 83 3.60 -19.20 6.79
N SER A 84 2.84 -18.54 5.92
CA SER A 84 1.51 -18.99 5.49
C SER A 84 1.23 -18.57 4.05
N PRO A 85 1.96 -19.16 3.07
CA PRO A 85 1.86 -18.77 1.65
C PRO A 85 0.46 -19.01 1.07
N ASP A 86 -0.20 -20.08 1.51
CA ASP A 86 -1.55 -20.47 1.09
C ASP A 86 -2.65 -20.07 2.10
N GLY A 87 -2.30 -19.25 3.10
CA GLY A 87 -3.23 -18.78 4.11
C GLY A 87 -4.33 -17.92 3.50
N VAL A 88 -5.60 -18.21 3.81
CA VAL A 88 -6.75 -17.48 3.24
C VAL A 88 -6.70 -16.00 3.62
N ARG A 89 -6.31 -15.67 4.86
CA ARG A 89 -6.18 -14.27 5.31
C ARG A 89 -4.89 -13.66 4.78
N SER A 90 -3.80 -14.43 4.76
CA SER A 90 -2.51 -13.99 4.21
C SER A 90 -2.64 -13.55 2.75
N ILE A 91 -3.20 -14.41 1.89
CA ILE A 91 -3.42 -14.12 0.47
C ILE A 91 -4.27 -12.86 0.29
N ARG A 92 -5.33 -12.71 1.08
CA ARG A 92 -6.26 -11.59 0.95
C ARG A 92 -5.64 -10.25 1.35
N LEU A 93 -4.70 -10.27 2.30
CA LEU A 93 -4.02 -9.07 2.74
C LEU A 93 -2.82 -8.71 1.88
N LEU A 94 -2.29 -9.64 1.09
CA LEU A 94 -1.09 -9.45 0.30
C LEU A 94 -1.07 -8.17 -0.58
N PRO A 95 -2.19 -7.71 -1.18
CA PRO A 95 -2.22 -6.42 -1.91
C PRO A 95 -1.77 -5.20 -1.08
N PHE A 96 -1.93 -5.22 0.24
CA PHE A 96 -1.47 -4.14 1.12
C PHE A 96 0.04 -4.16 1.37
N SER A 97 0.81 -5.11 0.84
CA SER A 97 2.27 -5.19 1.07
C SER A 97 3.01 -3.95 0.58
N ILE A 98 2.48 -3.27 -0.43
CA ILE A 98 3.02 -2.03 -1.01
C ILE A 98 2.51 -0.75 -0.35
N ALA A 99 1.60 -0.85 0.64
CA ALA A 99 0.99 0.33 1.25
C ALA A 99 2.02 1.23 1.95
N GLY A 100 3.03 0.65 2.61
CA GLY A 100 4.08 1.43 3.27
C GLY A 100 4.93 2.23 2.28
N ASN A 101 5.24 1.64 1.12
CA ASN A 101 5.92 2.32 0.03
C ASN A 101 5.06 3.40 -0.62
N TRP A 102 3.77 3.11 -0.82
CA TRP A 102 2.80 4.09 -1.34
C TRP A 102 2.72 5.34 -0.46
N LEU A 103 2.63 5.16 0.86
CA LEU A 103 2.51 6.26 1.83
C LEU A 103 3.80 7.07 1.99
N HIS A 104 4.93 6.60 1.47
CA HIS A 104 6.21 7.26 1.60
C HIS A 104 6.45 8.29 0.50
N ASP A 105 7.22 9.34 0.81
CA ASP A 105 7.50 10.47 -0.08
C ASP A 105 8.33 10.12 -1.32
N ALA A 106 8.90 8.91 -1.39
CA ALA A 106 9.67 8.45 -2.56
C ALA A 106 8.82 8.46 -3.84
N MET A 107 7.53 8.19 -3.68
CA MET A 107 6.53 8.23 -4.74
C MET A 107 6.24 9.65 -5.24
N ASP A 108 6.63 10.69 -4.50
CA ASP A 108 6.41 12.08 -4.90
C ASP A 108 7.59 12.68 -5.68
N GLN A 109 8.77 12.05 -5.65
CA GLN A 109 10.00 12.62 -6.22
C GLN A 109 10.23 12.21 -7.68
N THR A 110 10.23 10.91 -7.97
CA THR A 110 10.48 10.40 -9.33
C THR A 110 9.79 9.07 -9.54
N TYR A 111 10.21 8.06 -8.79
CA TYR A 111 9.82 6.66 -8.95
C TYR A 111 10.38 5.86 -7.76
N ASP A 112 9.57 4.97 -7.18
CA ASP A 112 10.05 4.03 -6.17
C ASP A 112 10.30 2.64 -6.83
N PRO A 113 11.57 2.19 -6.92
CA PRO A 113 11.90 0.90 -7.53
C PRO A 113 11.40 -0.29 -6.72
N VAL A 114 11.32 -0.16 -5.39
CA VAL A 114 10.82 -1.23 -4.51
C VAL A 114 9.31 -1.36 -4.66
N PHE A 115 8.57 -0.24 -4.65
CA PHE A 115 7.14 -0.22 -4.92
C PHE A 115 6.81 -0.93 -6.23
N THR A 116 7.54 -0.59 -7.28
CA THR A 116 7.29 -1.08 -8.63
C THR A 116 7.58 -2.57 -8.77
N ILE A 117 8.71 -3.05 -8.22
CA ILE A 117 9.00 -4.50 -8.23
C ILE A 117 7.90 -5.29 -7.52
N ILE A 118 7.48 -4.83 -6.34
CA ILE A 118 6.47 -5.56 -5.57
C ILE A 118 5.12 -5.49 -6.29
N ARG A 119 4.73 -4.32 -6.84
CA ARG A 119 3.52 -4.17 -7.66
C ARG A 119 3.52 -5.12 -8.85
N ASP A 120 4.61 -5.13 -9.63
CA ASP A 120 4.72 -5.95 -10.83
C ASP A 120 4.75 -7.44 -10.49
N TYR A 121 5.41 -7.81 -9.38
CA TYR A 121 5.35 -9.17 -8.82
C TYR A 121 3.89 -9.56 -8.48
N LEU A 122 3.19 -8.76 -7.67
CA LEU A 122 1.81 -9.02 -7.28
C LEU A 122 0.87 -9.13 -8.48
N GLN A 123 1.07 -8.31 -9.50
CA GLN A 123 0.32 -8.40 -10.75
C GLN A 123 0.64 -9.70 -11.49
N HIS A 124 1.92 -10.05 -11.61
CA HIS A 124 2.36 -11.28 -12.28
C HIS A 124 1.77 -12.54 -11.63
N ILE A 125 1.69 -12.57 -10.29
CA ILE A 125 1.07 -13.68 -9.56
C ILE A 125 -0.46 -13.56 -9.42
N GLY A 126 -1.09 -12.59 -10.11
CA GLY A 126 -2.54 -12.44 -10.19
C GLY A 126 -3.22 -11.97 -8.91
N ARG A 127 -2.48 -11.31 -8.01
CA ARG A 127 -2.99 -10.83 -6.71
C ARG A 127 -3.56 -9.42 -6.78
N ILE A 128 -3.13 -8.64 -7.76
CA ILE A 128 -3.66 -7.31 -8.08
C ILE A 128 -3.78 -7.14 -9.58
N ASN A 129 -4.57 -6.15 -9.99
CA ASN A 129 -4.55 -5.56 -11.31
C ASN A 129 -4.08 -4.10 -11.18
N VAL A 130 -3.28 -3.64 -12.13
CA VAL A 130 -2.97 -2.23 -12.29
C VAL A 130 -3.86 -1.65 -13.39
N VAL A 131 -4.70 -0.68 -13.03
CA VAL A 131 -5.73 -0.12 -13.92
C VAL A 131 -5.69 1.41 -13.91
N PRO A 132 -6.09 2.08 -14.99
CA PRO A 132 -6.28 3.52 -14.97
C PRO A 132 -7.48 3.92 -14.12
N LEU A 133 -7.50 5.16 -13.62
CA LEU A 133 -8.53 5.72 -12.74
C LEU A 133 -9.97 5.46 -13.22
N PRO A 134 -10.32 5.63 -14.52
CA PRO A 134 -11.68 5.39 -14.99
C PRO A 134 -12.11 3.92 -14.99
N LYS A 135 -11.22 2.98 -14.69
CA LYS A 135 -11.56 1.55 -14.49
C LYS A 135 -11.73 1.18 -13.02
N VAL A 136 -11.46 2.08 -12.09
CA VAL A 136 -11.75 1.86 -10.67
C VAL A 136 -13.26 2.06 -10.46
N PRO A 137 -13.98 1.09 -9.86
CA PRO A 137 -15.43 1.21 -9.65
C PRO A 137 -15.84 2.37 -8.75
N ASP A 138 -15.12 2.60 -7.66
CA ASP A 138 -15.46 3.61 -6.65
C ASP A 138 -14.19 4.34 -6.12
N PRO A 139 -13.55 5.20 -6.94
CA PRO A 139 -12.35 5.92 -6.52
C PRO A 139 -12.67 7.12 -5.62
N SER A 140 -11.88 7.32 -4.56
CA SER A 140 -11.85 8.56 -3.76
C SER A 140 -11.29 9.73 -4.56
N VAL A 141 -12.12 10.41 -5.37
CA VAL A 141 -11.71 11.60 -6.15
C VAL A 141 -11.33 12.79 -5.25
N GLU A 142 -11.80 12.81 -4.00
CA GLU A 142 -11.46 13.83 -2.99
C GLU A 142 -9.95 13.96 -2.76
N MET A 143 -9.16 12.92 -3.05
CA MET A 143 -7.70 12.96 -2.97
C MET A 143 -7.02 13.79 -4.08
N LEU A 144 -7.78 14.18 -5.12
CA LEU A 144 -7.35 14.91 -6.30
C LEU A 144 -8.05 16.29 -6.30
N PRO A 145 -7.57 17.25 -5.48
CA PRO A 145 -8.21 18.54 -5.35
C PRO A 145 -8.25 19.24 -6.72
N GLU A 146 -9.37 19.88 -7.07
CA GLU A 146 -9.64 20.52 -8.38
C GLU A 146 -10.18 19.62 -9.50
N LEU A 147 -10.22 18.30 -9.31
CA LEU A 147 -10.85 17.43 -10.29
C LEU A 147 -12.35 17.28 -10.04
N ASP A 148 -13.13 17.34 -11.13
CA ASP A 148 -14.59 17.24 -11.11
C ASP A 148 -15.02 15.76 -11.16
N PRO A 149 -15.69 15.23 -10.10
CA PRO A 149 -16.19 13.86 -10.09
C PRO A 149 -17.16 13.55 -11.24
N PHE A 150 -17.95 14.52 -11.69
CA PHE A 150 -18.90 14.32 -12.80
C PHE A 150 -18.18 14.13 -14.13
N LEU A 151 -17.03 14.78 -14.34
CA LEU A 151 -16.20 14.55 -15.52
C LEU A 151 -15.59 13.14 -15.50
N LEU A 152 -15.18 12.64 -14.32
CA LEU A 152 -14.70 11.27 -14.18
C LEU A 152 -15.79 10.24 -14.48
N GLU A 153 -17.01 10.47 -14.01
CA GLU A 153 -18.15 9.59 -14.31
C GLU A 153 -18.40 9.52 -15.82
N GLY A 154 -18.41 10.67 -16.50
CA GLY A 154 -18.51 10.73 -17.96
C GLY A 154 -17.37 9.99 -18.67
N LEU A 155 -16.14 10.17 -18.21
CA LEU A 155 -14.96 9.47 -18.74
C LEU A 155 -15.07 7.95 -18.56
N THR A 156 -15.52 7.50 -17.39
CA THR A 156 -15.73 6.09 -17.05
C THR A 156 -16.76 5.42 -17.98
N LEU A 157 -17.89 6.10 -18.23
CA LEU A 157 -18.94 5.62 -19.15
C LEU A 157 -18.47 5.50 -20.60
N GLY A 158 -17.55 6.39 -21.03
CA GLY A 158 -16.98 6.42 -22.37
C GLY A 158 -15.75 5.52 -22.56
N TRP A 159 -15.07 5.12 -21.48
CA TRP A 159 -13.71 4.57 -21.51
C TRP A 159 -13.54 3.39 -22.46
N ASN A 160 -14.45 2.42 -22.39
CA ASN A 160 -14.37 1.18 -23.19
C ASN A 160 -14.72 1.38 -24.68
N LYS A 161 -15.17 2.59 -25.07
CA LYS A 161 -15.49 2.94 -26.47
C LYS A 161 -14.36 3.73 -27.15
N MET A 162 -13.40 4.23 -26.37
CA MET A 162 -12.25 4.98 -26.85
C MET A 162 -11.13 4.02 -27.27
N ASP A 163 -10.34 4.43 -28.28
CA ASP A 163 -9.07 3.77 -28.55
C ASP A 163 -7.99 4.22 -27.54
N ILE A 164 -6.79 3.66 -27.65
CA ILE A 164 -5.70 3.93 -26.70
C ILE A 164 -5.26 5.40 -26.75
N GLU A 165 -5.27 6.03 -27.91
CA GLU A 165 -4.85 7.43 -28.05
C GLU A 165 -5.89 8.38 -27.44
N ASP A 166 -7.17 8.12 -27.70
CA ASP A 166 -8.28 8.87 -27.12
C ASP A 166 -8.37 8.67 -25.60
N GLN A 167 -8.09 7.47 -25.09
CA GLN A 167 -7.96 7.21 -23.65
C GLN A 167 -6.85 8.05 -23.03
N ALA A 168 -5.66 8.06 -23.62
CA ALA A 168 -4.53 8.86 -23.16
C ALA A 168 -4.85 10.35 -23.18
N ARG A 169 -5.37 10.87 -24.29
CA ARG A 169 -5.73 12.29 -24.42
C ARG A 169 -6.80 12.71 -23.40
N SER A 170 -7.84 11.89 -23.24
CA SER A 170 -8.94 12.19 -22.32
C SER A 170 -8.48 12.18 -20.87
N LEU A 171 -7.67 11.20 -20.48
CA LEU A 171 -7.14 11.11 -19.12
C LEU A 171 -6.16 12.25 -18.82
N SER A 172 -5.23 12.56 -19.74
CA SER A 172 -4.34 13.72 -19.57
C SER A 172 -5.09 15.04 -19.47
N THR A 173 -6.17 15.20 -20.24
CA THR A 173 -7.03 16.40 -20.17
C THR A 173 -7.74 16.48 -18.82
N TYR A 174 -8.24 15.35 -18.32
CA TYR A 174 -8.89 15.27 -17.00
C TYR A 174 -7.92 15.68 -15.87
N PHE A 175 -6.65 15.27 -15.94
CA PHE A 175 -5.64 15.59 -14.93
C PHE A 175 -4.98 16.97 -15.09
N LEU A 176 -5.20 17.66 -16.22
CA LEU A 176 -4.56 18.94 -16.52
C LEU A 176 -4.68 20.00 -15.40
N PRO A 177 -5.84 20.16 -14.72
CA PRO A 177 -5.97 21.12 -13.62
C PRO A 177 -4.95 20.89 -12.48
N LEU A 178 -4.64 19.63 -12.15
CA LEU A 178 -3.72 19.29 -11.06
C LEU A 178 -2.29 19.76 -11.30
N LEU A 179 -1.87 19.94 -12.55
CA LEU A 179 -0.51 20.36 -12.86
C LEU A 179 -0.21 21.79 -12.38
N SER A 180 -1.25 22.56 -12.06
CA SER A 180 -1.11 23.90 -11.47
C SER A 180 -1.06 23.88 -9.93
N SER A 181 -1.34 22.74 -9.30
CA SER A 181 -1.31 22.56 -7.85
C SER A 181 0.08 22.14 -7.36
N GLU A 182 0.42 22.50 -6.12
CA GLU A 182 1.64 22.02 -5.46
C GLU A 182 1.54 20.54 -5.06
N ARG A 183 0.32 20.01 -4.86
CA ARG A 183 0.07 18.62 -4.47
C ARG A 183 -1.19 18.06 -5.16
N PRO A 184 -1.18 16.79 -5.60
CA PRO A 184 -0.05 15.84 -5.59
C PRO A 184 1.05 16.19 -6.61
N SER A 185 2.26 15.66 -6.44
CA SER A 185 3.35 15.90 -7.39
C SER A 185 3.11 15.20 -8.74
N THR A 186 3.83 15.60 -9.79
CA THR A 186 3.64 15.00 -11.13
C THR A 186 3.81 13.47 -11.16
N PRO A 187 4.84 12.86 -10.56
CA PRO A 187 4.94 11.39 -10.47
C PRO A 187 3.74 10.76 -9.76
N ARG A 188 3.25 11.40 -8.69
CA ARG A 188 2.09 10.93 -7.96
C ARG A 188 0.82 11.02 -8.79
N ILE A 189 0.64 12.08 -9.59
CA ILE A 189 -0.47 12.22 -10.54
C ILE A 189 -0.47 11.06 -11.53
N GLU A 190 0.69 10.68 -12.07
CA GLU A 190 0.81 9.55 -13.01
C GLU A 190 0.35 8.24 -12.37
N GLU A 191 0.79 7.96 -11.15
CA GLU A 191 0.38 6.75 -10.42
C GLU A 191 -1.11 6.76 -10.06
N LEU A 192 -1.64 7.93 -9.67
CA LEU A 192 -3.07 8.13 -9.38
C LEU A 192 -3.93 8.12 -10.64
N GLY A 193 -3.36 8.32 -11.83
CA GLY A 193 -4.07 8.30 -13.10
C GLY A 193 -4.03 6.94 -13.78
N TRP A 194 -2.85 6.34 -13.90
CA TRP A 194 -2.61 5.17 -14.74
C TRP A 194 -2.39 3.88 -13.96
N HIS A 195 -1.90 3.97 -12.72
CA HIS A 195 -1.40 2.81 -11.98
C HIS A 195 -2.19 2.49 -10.70
N ARG A 196 -3.53 2.56 -10.77
CA ARG A 196 -4.39 2.21 -9.63
C ARG A 196 -4.32 0.72 -9.33
N ILE A 197 -4.00 0.38 -8.09
CA ILE A 197 -3.91 -1.00 -7.62
C ILE A 197 -5.28 -1.49 -7.16
N LEU A 198 -5.83 -2.46 -7.89
CA LEU A 198 -7.12 -3.06 -7.58
C LEU A 198 -6.97 -4.57 -7.38
N ALA A 199 -7.20 -5.06 -6.16
CA ALA A 199 -7.21 -6.49 -5.89
C ALA A 199 -8.54 -7.14 -6.34
N PRO A 200 -8.58 -8.47 -6.54
CA PRO A 200 -9.83 -9.19 -6.72
C PRO A 200 -10.80 -8.88 -5.57
N ASP A 201 -12.08 -8.70 -5.90
CA ASP A 201 -13.17 -8.39 -4.98
C ASP A 201 -13.16 -6.99 -4.33
N TRP A 202 -12.20 -6.11 -4.66
CA TRP A 202 -12.21 -4.71 -4.21
C TRP A 202 -13.09 -3.84 -5.11
N SER A 203 -13.89 -2.95 -4.49
CA SER A 203 -14.56 -1.87 -5.22
C SER A 203 -13.73 -0.58 -5.27
N ARG A 204 -12.92 -0.35 -4.24
CA ARG A 204 -12.02 0.80 -4.11
C ARG A 204 -10.58 0.34 -4.32
N ASP A 205 -9.78 1.09 -5.06
CA ASP A 205 -8.35 0.77 -5.21
C ASP A 205 -7.55 1.07 -3.94
N LEU A 206 -6.30 0.60 -3.87
CA LEU A 206 -5.42 0.78 -2.71
C LEU A 206 -5.26 2.25 -2.30
N ALA A 207 -5.07 3.16 -3.26
CA ALA A 207 -4.82 4.55 -2.97
C ALA A 207 -6.06 5.22 -2.35
N SER A 208 -7.26 4.87 -2.83
CA SER A 208 -8.53 5.28 -2.22
C SER A 208 -8.71 4.71 -0.82
N GLN A 209 -8.49 3.41 -0.64
CA GLN A 209 -8.59 2.78 0.68
C GLN A 209 -7.62 3.40 1.70
N LEU A 210 -6.38 3.71 1.29
CA LEU A 210 -5.39 4.36 2.16
C LEU A 210 -5.73 5.83 2.44
N HIS A 211 -6.30 6.54 1.46
CA HIS A 211 -6.79 7.91 1.67
C HIS A 211 -7.91 7.94 2.72
N ASP A 212 -8.92 7.09 2.57
CA ASP A 212 -10.04 7.00 3.49
C ASP A 212 -9.57 6.58 4.89
N LEU A 213 -8.66 5.60 4.96
CA LEU A 213 -8.03 5.17 6.21
C LEU A 213 -7.26 6.31 6.90
N SER A 214 -6.51 7.11 6.13
CA SER A 214 -5.77 8.26 6.66
C SER A 214 -6.72 9.34 7.21
N ASN A 215 -7.80 9.63 6.49
CA ASN A 215 -8.80 10.59 6.92
C ASN A 215 -9.47 10.16 8.23
N ASP A 216 -9.88 8.89 8.33
CA ASP A 216 -10.53 8.36 9.53
C ASP A 216 -9.57 8.27 10.71
N TRP A 217 -8.30 7.91 10.46
CA TRP A 217 -7.24 7.93 11.47
C TRP A 217 -7.07 9.33 12.06
N ASN A 218 -6.96 10.36 11.21
CA ASN A 218 -6.75 11.74 11.62
C ASN A 218 -7.95 12.36 12.35
N ARG A 219 -9.16 11.83 12.14
CA ARG A 219 -10.40 12.27 12.82
C ARG A 219 -10.66 11.53 14.14
N SER A 220 -9.93 10.46 14.41
CA SER A 220 -10.19 9.59 15.57
C SER A 220 -9.52 10.12 16.84
N ASP A 221 -10.32 10.47 17.85
CA ASP A 221 -9.82 10.80 19.20
C ASP A 221 -9.23 9.56 19.93
N GLU A 222 -9.73 8.36 19.62
CA GLU A 222 -9.30 7.09 20.24
C GLU A 222 -8.40 6.25 19.31
N VAL A 223 -7.24 6.80 18.95
CA VAL A 223 -6.30 6.25 17.96
C VAL A 223 -6.01 4.75 18.15
N ARG A 224 -5.82 4.27 19.39
CA ARG A 224 -5.53 2.84 19.65
C ARG A 224 -6.71 1.93 19.37
N LEU A 225 -7.91 2.36 19.73
CA LEU A 225 -9.12 1.59 19.49
C LEU A 225 -9.41 1.54 17.99
N PHE A 226 -9.23 2.66 17.30
CA PHE A 226 -9.28 2.72 15.84
C PHE A 226 -8.29 1.76 15.22
N ALA A 227 -7.01 1.82 15.60
CA ALA A 227 -5.97 0.92 15.10
C ALA A 227 -6.34 -0.56 15.30
N SER A 228 -6.81 -0.95 16.49
CA SER A 228 -7.23 -2.35 16.74
C SER A 228 -8.38 -2.77 15.83
N ARG A 229 -9.44 -1.96 15.74
CA ARG A 229 -10.62 -2.27 14.91
C ARG A 229 -10.26 -2.35 13.44
N THR A 230 -9.39 -1.46 12.98
CA THR A 230 -8.90 -1.44 11.60
C THR A 230 -8.11 -2.70 11.29
N VAL A 231 -7.16 -3.10 12.14
CA VAL A 231 -6.40 -4.35 11.92
C VAL A 231 -7.34 -5.56 11.93
N ASP A 232 -8.30 -5.64 12.86
CA ASP A 232 -9.27 -6.74 12.91
C ASP A 232 -10.14 -6.78 11.63
N LYS A 233 -10.58 -5.62 11.14
CA LYS A 233 -11.31 -5.50 9.87
C LYS A 233 -10.44 -5.99 8.72
N LEU A 234 -9.24 -5.45 8.57
CA LEU A 234 -8.29 -5.81 7.51
C LEU A 234 -7.95 -7.30 7.53
N VAL A 235 -7.66 -7.90 8.68
CA VAL A 235 -7.39 -9.35 8.79
C VAL A 235 -8.60 -10.18 8.40
N ARG A 236 -9.81 -9.71 8.71
CA ARG A 236 -11.06 -10.42 8.40
C ARG A 236 -11.49 -10.26 6.94
N THR A 237 -11.33 -9.08 6.34
CA THR A 237 -11.93 -8.73 5.04
C THR A 237 -10.90 -8.45 3.95
N GLY A 238 -9.64 -8.22 4.30
CA GLY A 238 -8.56 -7.85 3.39
C GLY A 238 -8.78 -6.55 2.63
N ARG A 239 -9.60 -5.64 3.18
CA ARG A 239 -9.98 -4.36 2.56
C ARG A 239 -10.48 -3.34 3.57
N TYR A 240 -10.25 -2.07 3.28
CA TYR A 240 -10.75 -0.90 3.99
C TYR A 240 -11.82 -0.20 3.15
N GLU A 241 -13.00 -0.80 3.09
CA GLU A 241 -14.22 -0.27 2.46
C GLU A 241 -15.46 -0.77 3.23
#